data_AF-A0A1H3LLZ2-F1
#
_entry.id   AF-A0A1H3LLZ2-F1
#
_cell.length_a   1.000
_cell.length_b   1.000
_cell.length_c   1.000
_cell.angle_alpha   90.00
_cell.angle_beta   90.00
_cell.angle_gamma   90.00
#
_symmetry.space_group_name_H-M   'P 1'
#
loop_
_entity.id
_entity.type
_entity.pdbx_description
1 polymer ?
#
loop_
_entity_poly.entity_id
_entity_poly.type
_entity_poly.pdbx_seq_one_letter_code
_entity_poly.pdbx_strand_id
1 'polypeptide(L)'
;MTSDPSAVAQSIIVHAETLCEREDHLWDVIRQLSIPVDDLEDARDQNKADFETDEMFRTLLFKGIRGISQNELAQQLGRKQTLVKSFHFDITDLEKTPTQQQLSYTHAQFSDDTQEVLNRTVAGVRQVALDNNVLTEALVPSVPTETEEEKSQSTSEYKKENALL
;
A
#
# COMPACT_ATOMS: atom_id res chain seq x y z
N MET A 1 12.72 -10.19 -18.99
CA MET A 1 11.38 -10.42 -19.56
C MET A 1 10.44 -9.87 -18.52
N THR A 2 9.70 -8.80 -18.80
CA THR A 2 8.66 -8.33 -17.90
C THR A 2 7.51 -9.34 -17.99
N SER A 3 7.20 -9.99 -16.86
CA SER A 3 6.07 -10.90 -16.73
C SER A 3 4.77 -10.12 -16.95
N ASP A 4 3.78 -10.73 -17.59
CA ASP A 4 2.47 -10.08 -17.83
C ASP A 4 1.85 -9.65 -16.49
N PRO A 5 1.63 -8.34 -16.25
CA PRO A 5 1.06 -7.83 -15.00
C PRO A 5 -0.27 -8.50 -14.62
N SER A 6 -1.06 -8.88 -15.63
CA SER A 6 -2.33 -9.58 -15.43
C SER A 6 -2.11 -10.97 -14.85
N ALA A 7 -1.15 -11.72 -15.39
CA ALA A 7 -0.85 -13.08 -14.94
C ALA A 7 -0.24 -13.06 -13.53
N VAL A 8 0.65 -12.10 -13.26
CA VAL A 8 1.24 -11.90 -11.93
C VAL A 8 0.16 -11.64 -10.89
N ALA A 9 -0.71 -10.65 -11.13
CA ALA A 9 -1.81 -10.33 -10.21
C ALA A 9 -2.75 -11.53 -10.00
N GLN A 10 -3.11 -12.24 -11.09
CA GLN A 10 -4.00 -13.41 -10.99
C GLN A 10 -3.40 -14.51 -10.12
N SER A 11 -2.08 -14.73 -10.20
CA SER A 11 -1.40 -15.73 -9.36
C SER A 11 -1.53 -15.41 -7.86
N ILE A 12 -1.42 -14.13 -7.49
CA ILE A 12 -1.57 -13.67 -6.11
C ILE A 12 -3.03 -13.82 -5.66
N ILE A 13 -4.00 -13.45 -6.51
CA ILE A 13 -5.43 -13.54 -6.20
C ILE A 13 -5.85 -15.00 -5.96
N VAL A 14 -5.44 -15.94 -6.81
CA VAL A 14 -5.75 -17.37 -6.65
C VAL A 14 -5.20 -17.92 -5.33
N HIS A 15 -4.02 -17.47 -4.92
CA HIS A 15 -3.49 -17.86 -3.62
C HIS A 15 -4.26 -17.20 -2.46
N ALA A 16 -4.70 -15.95 -2.62
CA ALA A 16 -5.54 -15.28 -1.64
C ALA A 16 -6.86 -16.01 -1.43
N GLU A 17 -7.48 -16.58 -2.47
CA GLU A 17 -8.69 -17.40 -2.37
C GLU A 17 -8.47 -18.57 -1.42
N THR A 18 -7.39 -19.32 -1.60
CA THR A 18 -7.07 -20.48 -0.76
C THR A 18 -6.71 -20.10 0.68
N LEU A 19 -6.27 -18.87 0.93
CA LEU A 19 -5.99 -18.34 2.26
C LEU A 19 -7.26 -17.80 2.93
N CYS A 20 -8.16 -17.18 2.18
CA CYS A 20 -9.42 -16.67 2.74
C CYS A 20 -10.37 -17.79 3.19
N GLU A 21 -10.20 -19.02 2.67
CA GLU A 21 -10.92 -20.21 3.16
C GLU A 21 -10.49 -20.65 4.58
N ARG A 22 -9.32 -20.21 5.06
CA ARG A 22 -8.72 -20.72 6.32
C ARG A 22 -8.42 -19.64 7.36
N GLU A 23 -8.18 -18.40 6.92
CA GLU A 23 -7.78 -17.29 7.77
C GLU A 23 -8.96 -16.36 8.06
N ASP A 24 -9.14 -15.97 9.31
CA ASP A 24 -10.25 -15.09 9.73
C ASP A 24 -9.94 -13.60 9.55
N HIS A 25 -8.69 -13.25 9.24
CA HIS A 25 -8.23 -11.88 9.26
C HIS A 25 -7.39 -11.51 8.04
N LEU A 26 -7.68 -10.34 7.46
CA LEU A 26 -6.97 -9.84 6.28
C LEU A 26 -5.44 -9.75 6.46
N TRP A 27 -4.96 -9.37 7.66
CA TRP A 27 -3.52 -9.30 7.90
C TRP A 27 -2.86 -10.68 7.96
N ASP A 28 -3.60 -11.75 8.28
CA ASP A 28 -3.09 -13.13 8.25
C ASP A 28 -3.08 -13.68 6.82
N VAL A 29 -4.07 -13.32 6.00
CA VAL A 29 -4.04 -13.56 4.55
C VAL A 29 -2.84 -12.88 3.91
N ILE A 30 -2.67 -11.56 4.11
CA ILE A 30 -1.58 -10.80 3.49
C ILE A 30 -0.22 -11.32 3.95
N ARG A 31 -0.07 -11.76 5.20
CA ARG A 31 1.16 -12.37 5.69
C ARG A 31 1.55 -13.62 4.91
N GLN A 32 0.58 -14.42 4.50
CA GLN A 32 0.82 -15.71 3.85
C GLN A 32 0.84 -15.63 2.32
N LEU A 33 0.49 -14.49 1.71
CA LEU A 33 0.53 -14.33 0.27
C LEU A 33 1.93 -14.59 -0.30
N SER A 34 2.01 -15.54 -1.22
CA SER A 34 3.14 -15.69 -2.14
C SER A 34 3.12 -14.54 -3.15
N ILE A 35 4.01 -13.56 -2.95
CA ILE A 35 4.20 -12.45 -3.88
C ILE A 35 5.45 -12.74 -4.70
N PRO A 36 5.35 -12.81 -6.04
CA PRO A 36 6.52 -13.02 -6.91
C PRO A 36 7.31 -11.72 -7.05
N VAL A 37 8.10 -11.38 -6.02
CA VAL A 37 8.86 -10.12 -5.94
C VAL A 37 9.81 -9.92 -7.13
N ASP A 38 10.36 -11.01 -7.67
CA ASP A 38 11.24 -10.98 -8.86
C ASP A 38 10.52 -10.48 -10.13
N ASP A 39 9.18 -10.53 -10.15
CA ASP A 39 8.34 -10.01 -11.24
C ASP A 39 7.84 -8.58 -10.96
N LEU A 40 8.24 -7.97 -9.83
CA LEU A 40 7.89 -6.60 -9.46
C LEU A 40 9.09 -5.67 -9.65
N GLU A 41 8.90 -4.66 -10.49
CA GLU A 41 9.89 -3.62 -10.70
C GLU A 41 9.69 -2.45 -9.73
N ASP A 42 10.74 -2.16 -8.98
CA ASP A 42 10.86 -1.05 -8.05
C ASP A 42 12.16 -0.30 -8.34
N ALA A 43 12.03 0.96 -8.77
CA ALA A 43 13.14 1.80 -9.22
C ALA A 43 14.05 2.28 -8.08
N ARG A 44 13.71 2.02 -6.81
CA ARG A 44 14.57 2.34 -5.67
C ARG A 44 15.86 1.51 -5.71
N ASP A 45 16.96 2.13 -5.26
CA ASP A 45 18.19 1.40 -4.95
C ASP A 45 17.95 0.50 -3.72
N GLN A 46 17.61 -0.77 -3.95
CA GLN A 46 17.25 -1.71 -2.89
C GLN A 46 18.38 -1.94 -1.87
N ASN A 47 19.64 -1.68 -2.24
CA ASN A 47 20.77 -1.77 -1.29
C ASN A 47 20.80 -0.62 -0.26
N LYS A 48 19.99 0.43 -0.47
CA LYS A 48 19.90 1.62 0.38
C LYS A 48 18.48 1.89 0.86
N ALA A 49 17.50 1.13 0.39
CA ALA A 49 16.13 1.29 0.83
C ALA A 49 15.99 0.81 2.28
N ASP A 50 15.26 1.56 3.10
CA ASP A 50 14.98 1.16 4.48
C ASP A 50 14.06 -0.08 4.53
N PHE A 51 13.24 -0.27 3.49
CA PHE A 51 12.23 -1.32 3.37
C PHE A 51 12.21 -1.89 1.97
N GLU A 52 12.18 -3.21 1.88
CA GLU A 52 12.25 -3.96 0.62
C GLU A 52 10.92 -3.89 -0.16
N THR A 53 10.96 -4.34 -1.41
CA THR A 53 9.79 -4.38 -2.30
C THR A 53 8.64 -5.22 -1.71
N ASP A 54 8.91 -6.40 -1.14
CA ASP A 54 7.88 -7.29 -0.56
C ASP A 54 7.09 -6.59 0.56
N GLU A 55 7.82 -6.02 1.52
CA GLU A 55 7.23 -5.38 2.71
C GLU A 55 6.35 -4.20 2.30
N MET A 56 6.85 -3.36 1.39
CA MET A 56 6.14 -2.19 0.90
C MET A 56 4.95 -2.55 0.01
N PHE A 57 5.08 -3.59 -0.82
CA PHE A 57 3.97 -4.09 -1.63
C PHE A 57 2.84 -4.64 -0.76
N ARG A 58 3.14 -5.50 0.24
CA ARG A 58 2.15 -6.01 1.21
C ARG A 58 1.43 -4.88 1.95
N THR A 59 2.19 -3.87 2.36
CA THR A 59 1.68 -2.72 3.09
C THR A 59 0.72 -1.90 2.22
N LEU A 60 1.13 -1.59 0.97
CA LEU A 60 0.30 -0.86 0.02
C LEU A 60 -0.91 -1.66 -0.45
N LEU A 61 -0.80 -2.99 -0.50
CA LEU A 61 -1.89 -3.92 -0.76
C LEU A 61 -2.94 -3.88 0.37
N PHE A 62 -2.53 -3.96 1.64
CA PHE A 62 -3.44 -3.84 2.78
C PHE A 62 -4.18 -2.50 2.76
N LYS A 63 -3.45 -1.40 2.51
CA LYS A 63 -4.02 -0.06 2.33
C LYS A 63 -5.13 -0.08 1.28
N GLY A 64 -4.80 -0.61 0.10
CA GLY A 64 -5.71 -0.68 -1.05
C GLY A 64 -6.95 -1.49 -0.71
N ILE A 65 -6.81 -2.69 -0.14
CA ILE A 65 -7.93 -3.57 0.20
C ILE A 65 -8.83 -2.92 1.27
N ARG A 66 -8.26 -2.33 2.31
CA ARG A 66 -9.03 -1.64 3.37
C ARG A 66 -9.61 -0.29 2.93
N GLY A 67 -9.11 0.30 1.85
CA GLY A 67 -9.54 1.63 1.40
C GLY A 67 -9.13 2.76 2.33
N ILE A 68 -8.11 2.55 3.17
CA ILE A 68 -7.62 3.57 4.12
C ILE A 68 -6.58 4.49 3.49
N SER A 69 -6.40 5.67 4.06
CA SER A 69 -5.35 6.60 3.62
C SER A 69 -3.95 6.09 3.99
N GLN A 70 -2.91 6.57 3.28
CA GLN A 70 -1.52 6.27 3.65
C GLN A 70 -1.15 6.80 5.05
N ASN A 71 -1.68 7.96 5.44
CA ASN A 71 -1.47 8.51 6.78
C ASN A 71 -2.08 7.60 7.85
N GLU A 72 -3.31 7.13 7.65
CA GLU A 72 -3.94 6.19 8.56
C GLU A 72 -3.15 4.89 8.66
N LEU A 73 -2.69 4.35 7.52
CA LEU A 73 -1.85 3.15 7.51
C LEU A 73 -0.56 3.34 8.32
N ALA A 74 0.16 4.44 8.12
CA ALA A 74 1.38 4.76 8.88
C ALA A 74 1.10 4.84 10.39
N GLN A 75 -0.01 5.47 10.80
CA GLN A 75 -0.42 5.50 12.20
C GLN A 75 -0.77 4.12 12.76
N GLN A 76 -1.37 3.23 11.95
CA GLN A 76 -1.66 1.87 12.38
C GLN A 76 -0.38 1.05 12.54
N LEU A 77 0.59 1.19 11.63
CA LEU A 77 1.90 0.52 11.73
C LEU A 77 2.64 0.94 13.01
N GLY A 78 2.67 2.24 13.31
CA GLY A 78 3.30 2.78 14.52
C GLY A 78 2.61 2.39 15.84
N ARG A 79 1.50 1.64 15.80
CA ARG A 79 0.73 1.22 17.00
C ARG A 79 0.51 -0.28 17.10
N LYS A 80 0.57 -1.02 15.97
CA LYS A 80 0.15 -2.42 15.89
C LYS A 80 1.30 -3.31 15.44
N GLN A 81 1.96 -3.96 16.39
CA GLN A 81 3.02 -4.95 16.10
C GLN A 81 2.54 -6.09 15.19
N THR A 82 1.25 -6.46 15.26
CA THR A 82 0.67 -7.50 14.39
C THR A 82 0.79 -7.12 12.91
N LEU A 83 0.49 -5.86 12.55
CA LEU A 83 0.59 -5.43 11.15
C LEU A 83 2.05 -5.40 10.68
N VAL A 84 2.96 -4.93 11.53
CA VAL A 84 4.40 -4.92 11.24
C VAL A 84 4.88 -6.34 10.92
N LYS A 85 4.55 -7.31 11.77
CA LYS A 85 4.90 -8.73 11.55
C LYS A 85 4.19 -9.32 10.33
N SER A 86 2.93 -8.98 10.10
CA SER A 86 2.16 -9.47 8.96
C SER A 86 2.68 -8.96 7.62
N PHE A 87 3.34 -7.80 7.58
CA PHE A 87 3.95 -7.27 6.36
C PHE A 87 5.45 -7.54 6.29
N HIS A 88 5.94 -8.45 7.12
CA HIS A 88 7.32 -8.95 7.14
C HIS A 88 8.41 -7.94 7.52
N PHE A 89 8.02 -6.77 8.03
CA PHE A 89 8.98 -5.82 8.58
C PHE A 89 9.77 -6.41 9.74
N ASP A 90 11.10 -6.43 9.62
CA ASP A 90 12.01 -6.78 10.73
C ASP A 90 12.22 -5.59 11.68
N ILE A 91 11.14 -5.16 12.32
CA ILE A 91 11.09 -3.97 13.18
C ILE A 91 10.55 -4.34 14.55
N THR A 92 11.35 -4.07 15.59
CA THR A 92 10.95 -4.20 16.99
C THR A 92 10.55 -2.87 17.64
N ASP A 93 11.00 -1.76 17.06
CA ASP A 93 10.70 -0.40 17.51
C ASP A 93 9.68 0.25 16.57
N LEU A 94 8.44 0.40 17.04
CA LEU A 94 7.33 0.90 16.21
C LEU A 94 7.54 2.34 15.71
N GLU A 95 8.41 3.13 16.36
CA GLU A 95 8.77 4.47 15.88
C GLU A 95 9.54 4.44 14.55
N LYS A 96 10.10 3.28 14.18
CA LYS A 96 10.84 3.07 12.92
C LYS A 96 10.00 2.46 11.81
N THR A 97 8.69 2.31 12.01
CA THR A 97 7.81 1.82 10.96
C THR A 97 7.70 2.81 9.80
N PRO A 98 7.34 2.34 8.58
CA PRO A 98 7.23 3.22 7.42
C PRO A 98 6.33 4.43 7.67
N THR A 99 6.87 5.61 7.37
CA THR A 99 6.13 6.86 7.40
C THR A 99 5.23 7.02 6.17
N GLN A 100 4.26 7.94 6.23
CA GLN A 100 3.43 8.28 5.07
C GLN A 100 4.29 8.73 3.87
N GLN A 101 5.37 9.49 4.12
CA GLN A 101 6.28 9.95 3.07
C GLN A 101 7.02 8.79 2.39
N GLN A 102 7.51 7.82 3.17
CA GLN A 102 8.15 6.62 2.63
C GLN A 102 7.17 5.77 1.82
N LEU A 103 5.93 5.59 2.32
CA LEU A 103 4.87 4.89 1.58
C LEU A 103 4.55 5.59 0.24
N SER A 104 4.44 6.92 0.25
CA SER A 104 4.18 7.71 -0.96
C SER A 104 5.34 7.63 -1.94
N TYR A 105 6.58 7.77 -1.46
CA TYR A 105 7.77 7.69 -2.28
C TYR A 105 7.89 6.32 -2.94
N THR A 106 7.78 5.24 -2.16
CA THR A 106 7.88 3.88 -2.71
C THR A 106 6.81 3.58 -3.74
N HIS A 107 5.55 3.96 -3.48
CA HIS A 107 4.47 3.77 -4.46
C HIS A 107 4.78 4.47 -5.80
N ALA A 108 5.41 5.65 -5.77
CA ALA A 108 5.82 6.38 -6.97
C ALA A 108 7.08 5.82 -7.66
N GLN A 109 7.81 4.89 -7.01
CA GLN A 109 8.98 4.22 -7.58
C GLN A 109 8.65 2.84 -8.17
N PHE A 110 7.46 2.31 -7.90
CA PHE A 110 6.95 1.16 -8.64
C PHE A 110 6.72 1.53 -10.09
N SER A 111 7.15 0.65 -11.00
CA SER A 111 6.85 0.82 -12.43
C SER A 111 5.34 0.81 -12.69
N ASP A 112 4.94 1.26 -13.88
CA ASP A 112 3.53 1.21 -14.29
C ASP A 112 2.98 -0.22 -14.23
N ASP A 113 3.78 -1.21 -14.66
CA ASP A 113 3.46 -2.64 -14.57
C ASP A 113 3.26 -3.10 -13.12
N THR A 114 4.17 -2.74 -12.19
CA THR A 114 4.04 -3.08 -10.76
C THR A 114 2.83 -2.41 -10.12
N GLN A 115 2.52 -1.17 -10.48
CA GLN A 115 1.33 -0.48 -10.02
C GLN A 115 0.05 -1.13 -10.57
N GLU A 116 0.08 -1.61 -11.81
CA GLU A 116 -1.01 -2.41 -12.39
C GLU A 116 -1.21 -3.73 -11.64
N VAL A 117 -0.12 -4.46 -11.34
CA VAL A 117 -0.18 -5.67 -10.51
C VAL A 117 -0.83 -5.34 -9.16
N LEU A 118 -0.36 -4.30 -8.48
CA LEU A 118 -0.89 -3.87 -7.18
C LEU A 118 -2.39 -3.57 -7.25
N ASN A 119 -2.82 -2.76 -8.22
CA ASN A 119 -4.22 -2.35 -8.36
C ASN A 119 -5.15 -3.51 -8.67
N ARG A 120 -4.76 -4.41 -9.59
CA ARG A 120 -5.52 -5.62 -9.91
C ARG A 120 -5.59 -6.56 -8.70
N THR A 121 -4.49 -6.73 -7.99
CA THR A 121 -4.43 -7.56 -6.79
C THR A 121 -5.32 -6.99 -5.69
N VAL A 122 -5.30 -5.67 -5.47
CA VAL A 122 -6.20 -4.99 -4.53
C VAL A 122 -7.65 -5.28 -4.86
N ALA A 123 -8.06 -5.14 -6.13
CA ALA A 123 -9.44 -5.39 -6.55
C ALA A 123 -9.84 -6.86 -6.33
N GLY A 124 -9.01 -7.80 -6.79
CA GLY A 124 -9.28 -9.24 -6.68
C GLY A 124 -9.28 -9.73 -5.23
N VAL A 125 -8.24 -9.43 -4.45
CA VAL A 125 -8.14 -9.87 -3.06
C VAL A 125 -9.23 -9.23 -2.20
N ARG A 126 -9.63 -7.98 -2.46
CA ARG A 126 -10.77 -7.37 -1.78
C ARG A 126 -12.05 -8.17 -2.02
N GLN A 127 -12.35 -8.51 -3.27
CA GLN A 127 -13.55 -9.29 -3.61
C GLN A 127 -13.52 -10.64 -2.90
N VAL A 128 -12.41 -11.36 -2.99
CA VAL A 128 -12.20 -12.65 -2.34
C VAL A 128 -12.37 -12.57 -0.82
N ALA A 129 -11.81 -11.55 -0.19
CA ALA A 129 -11.90 -11.36 1.26
C ALA A 129 -13.33 -11.03 1.71
N LEU A 130 -14.11 -10.31 0.90
CA LEU A 130 -15.54 -10.07 1.15
C LEU A 130 -16.36 -11.35 1.02
N ASP A 131 -16.15 -12.10 -0.07
CA ASP A 131 -16.88 -13.35 -0.36
C ASP A 131 -16.66 -14.42 0.73
N ASN A 132 -15.51 -14.37 1.40
CA ASN A 132 -15.13 -15.29 2.48
C ASN A 132 -15.30 -14.70 3.89
N ASN A 133 -15.91 -13.51 4.04
CA ASN A 133 -16.12 -12.82 5.32
C ASN A 133 -14.84 -12.47 6.12
N VAL A 134 -13.67 -12.51 5.48
CA VAL A 134 -12.38 -12.06 6.04
C VAL A 134 -12.32 -10.54 6.14
N LEU A 135 -13.04 -9.86 5.23
CA LEU A 135 -13.30 -8.44 5.24
C LEU A 135 -14.81 -8.21 5.38
N THR A 136 -15.22 -7.32 6.27
CA THR A 136 -16.61 -6.91 6.39
C THR A 136 -16.84 -5.65 5.57
N GLU A 137 -17.94 -5.57 4.81
CA GLU A 137 -18.31 -4.40 3.99
C GLU A 137 -18.32 -3.09 4.80
N ALA A 138 -18.69 -3.13 6.08
CA ALA A 138 -18.69 -1.96 6.98
C ALA A 138 -17.29 -1.36 7.22
N LEU A 139 -16.22 -2.08 6.90
CA LEU A 139 -14.83 -1.64 7.00
C LEU A 139 -14.26 -1.21 5.65
N VAL A 140 -15.07 -1.25 4.59
CA VAL A 140 -14.73 -0.67 3.28
C VAL A 140 -15.40 0.71 3.23
N PRO A 141 -14.64 1.81 3.12
CA PRO A 141 -15.27 3.11 2.95
C PRO A 141 -16.10 3.10 1.67
N SER A 142 -17.38 3.47 1.80
CA SER A 142 -18.24 3.79 0.65
C SER A 142 -17.48 4.80 -0.22
N VAL A 143 -17.32 4.50 -1.50
CA VAL A 143 -16.60 5.35 -2.46
C VAL A 143 -17.08 6.80 -2.28
N PRO A 144 -16.22 7.72 -1.84
CA PRO A 144 -16.55 9.14 -1.91
C PRO A 144 -16.64 9.44 -3.40
N THR A 145 -17.82 9.89 -3.84
CA THR A 145 -17.97 10.48 -5.17
C THR A 145 -16.95 11.61 -5.28
N GLU A 146 -16.24 11.64 -6.40
CA GLU A 146 -15.17 12.59 -6.72
C GLU A 146 -15.41 13.98 -6.11
N THR A 147 -14.42 14.49 -5.39
CA THR A 147 -13.85 15.85 -5.43
C THR A 147 -13.23 16.12 -4.07
N GLU A 148 -11.91 16.22 -4.00
CA GLU A 148 -11.26 17.31 -3.28
C GLU A 148 -9.82 17.43 -3.77
N GLU A 149 -9.63 18.46 -4.57
CA GLU A 149 -8.41 18.89 -5.23
C GLU A 149 -7.28 19.11 -4.20
N GLU A 150 -6.07 18.70 -4.59
CA GLU A 150 -4.83 19.12 -3.95
C GLU A 150 -4.75 20.65 -3.89
N LYS A 151 -4.95 21.23 -2.70
CA LYS A 151 -4.62 22.63 -2.49
C LYS A 151 -3.18 22.74 -2.00
N SER A 152 -2.26 22.83 -2.94
CA SER A 152 -0.89 23.31 -2.68
C SER A 152 -0.96 24.71 -2.05
N GLN A 153 -0.67 24.83 -0.76
CA GLN A 153 -0.45 26.14 -0.15
C GLN A 153 0.96 26.63 -0.53
N SER A 154 1.06 27.30 -1.67
CA SER A 154 2.13 28.27 -1.92
C SER A 154 1.80 29.54 -1.14
N THR A 155 2.49 29.78 -0.03
CA THR A 155 2.44 31.05 0.70
C THR A 155 3.39 32.04 0.03
N SER A 156 2.88 32.76 -0.97
CA SER A 156 3.45 34.05 -1.35
C SER A 156 3.11 35.06 -0.25
N GLU A 157 4.10 35.67 0.39
CA GLU A 157 3.87 36.92 1.12
C GLU A 157 4.88 37.99 0.71
N TYR A 158 4.31 39.08 0.23
CA TYR A 158 4.93 40.22 -0.39
C TYR A 158 5.56 41.15 0.66
N LYS A 159 6.75 41.68 0.38
CA LYS A 159 7.11 43.06 0.77
C LYS A 159 7.83 43.75 -0.39
N LYS A 160 7.04 44.44 -1.21
CA LYS A 160 7.48 45.57 -2.05
C LYS A 160 6.49 46.72 -1.83
N GLU A 161 6.94 47.72 -1.11
CA GLU A 161 6.54 49.13 -1.20
C GLU A 161 7.76 49.89 -0.66
N ASN A 162 8.23 51.03 -1.12
CA ASN A 162 8.02 52.02 -2.20
C ASN A 162 9.13 53.07 -1.85
N ALA A 163 9.72 53.92 -2.67
CA ALA A 163 9.70 54.27 -4.07
C ALA A 163 10.98 55.10 -4.31
N LEU A 164 11.35 55.31 -5.57
CA LEU A 164 12.28 56.34 -6.01
C LEU A 164 11.77 57.74 -5.61
N LEU A 165 12.63 58.52 -4.95
CA LEU A 165 13.06 59.88 -5.34
C LEU A 165 14.26 60.30 -4.49
#